data_AF-A0A7U9WT93-F1
#
_entry.id   AF-A0A7U9WT93-F1
#
_cell.length_a   1.000
_cell.length_b   1.000
_cell.length_c   1.000
_cell.angle_alpha   90.00
_cell.angle_beta   90.00
_cell.angle_gamma   90.00
#
_symmetry.space_group_name_H-M   'P 1'
#
loop_
_entity.id
_entity.type
_entity.pdbx_description
1 polymer ?
#
loop_
_entity_poly.entity_id
_entity_poly.type
_entity_poly.pdbx_seq_one_letter_code
_entity_poly.pdbx_strand_id
1 'polypeptide(L)'
;MKKLLAKYCTMNNIAILIMMLCFTSFTLAPLALANGSSIAHDNRIEDLQNHLLEAENKEEAAVINTLIRMENNKWEETQASPSYHFWHLFYPWCFEILAVSGILFPSCLDYISR
;
A
#
# COMPACT_ATOMS: atom_id res chain seq x y z
N MET A 1 -18.99 -40.60 11.95
CA MET A 1 -19.47 -39.20 12.07
C MET A 1 -18.46 -38.26 12.73
N LYS A 2 -17.94 -38.53 13.94
CA LYS A 2 -16.99 -37.63 14.65
C LYS A 2 -15.71 -37.26 13.85
N LYS A 3 -15.07 -38.22 13.17
CA LYS A 3 -13.90 -37.96 12.31
C LYS A 3 -14.21 -37.08 11.09
N LEU A 4 -15.43 -37.21 10.53
CA LEU A 4 -15.87 -36.39 9.40
C LEU A 4 -16.15 -34.95 9.86
N LEU A 5 -16.83 -34.81 11.01
CA LEU A 5 -17.13 -33.52 11.63
C LEU A 5 -15.85 -32.74 11.99
N ALA A 6 -14.87 -33.42 12.59
CA ALA A 6 -13.57 -32.83 12.90
C ALA A 6 -12.82 -32.38 11.65
N LYS A 7 -12.82 -33.19 10.58
CA LYS A 7 -12.19 -32.83 9.30
C LYS A 7 -12.83 -31.59 8.67
N TYR A 8 -14.17 -31.51 8.65
CA TYR A 8 -14.90 -30.32 8.18
C TYR A 8 -14.60 -29.08 9.03
N CYS A 9 -14.55 -29.22 10.36
CA CYS A 9 -14.21 -28.13 11.27
C CYS A 9 -12.78 -27.61 11.03
N THR A 10 -11.83 -28.51 10.76
CA THR A 10 -10.43 -28.13 10.45
C THR A 10 -10.31 -27.42 9.10
N MET A 11 -11.03 -27.89 8.08
CA MET A 11 -11.04 -27.26 6.74
C MET A 11 -11.65 -25.85 6.77
N ASN A 12 -12.73 -25.64 7.52
CA ASN A 12 -13.32 -24.32 7.70
C ASN A 12 -12.37 -23.35 8.40
N ASN A 13 -11.66 -23.78 9.45
CA ASN A 13 -10.70 -22.92 10.15
C ASN A 13 -9.52 -22.52 9.25
N ILE A 14 -9.03 -23.43 8.41
CA ILE A 14 -7.99 -23.13 7.41
C ILE A 14 -8.53 -22.14 6.36
N ALA A 15 -9.76 -22.32 5.88
CA ALA A 15 -10.38 -21.42 4.92
C ALA A 15 -10.53 -20.00 5.49
N ILE A 16 -10.95 -19.87 6.76
CA ILE A 16 -11.06 -18.60 7.47
C ILE A 16 -9.69 -17.91 7.58
N LEU A 17 -8.64 -18.66 7.95
CA LEU A 17 -7.28 -18.15 8.04
C LEU A 17 -6.75 -17.65 6.68
N ILE A 18 -6.94 -18.44 5.62
CA ILE A 18 -6.54 -18.06 4.26
C ILE A 18 -7.27 -16.79 3.82
N MET A 19 -8.57 -16.71 4.07
CA MET A 19 -9.36 -15.52 3.74
C MET A 19 -8.81 -14.26 4.45
N MET A 20 -8.42 -14.37 5.72
CA MET A 20 -7.81 -13.25 6.46
C MET A 20 -6.46 -12.83 5.92
N LEU A 21 -5.62 -13.78 5.52
CA LEU A 21 -4.33 -13.48 4.91
C LEU A 21 -4.49 -12.79 3.55
N CYS A 22 -5.43 -13.27 2.72
CA CYS A 22 -5.75 -12.63 1.44
C CYS A 22 -6.32 -11.22 1.65
N PHE A 23 -7.22 -11.06 2.61
CA PHE A 23 -7.86 -9.80 2.92
C PHE A 23 -6.87 -8.76 3.45
N THR A 24 -6.02 -9.14 4.42
CA THR A 24 -4.97 -8.24 4.95
C THR A 24 -3.98 -7.82 3.87
N SER A 25 -3.54 -8.76 3.02
CA SER A 25 -2.67 -8.47 1.87
C SER A 25 -3.32 -7.49 0.88
N PHE A 26 -4.61 -7.69 0.59
CA PHE A 26 -5.38 -6.84 -0.30
C PHE A 26 -5.61 -5.42 0.28
N THR A 27 -5.74 -5.28 1.60
CA THR A 27 -5.87 -3.96 2.26
C THR A 27 -4.53 -3.24 2.46
N LEU A 28 -3.43 -3.97 2.66
CA LEU A 28 -2.10 -3.40 2.91
C LEU A 28 -1.37 -2.97 1.63
N ALA A 29 -1.59 -3.66 0.51
CA ALA A 29 -0.97 -3.30 -0.77
C ALA A 29 -1.32 -1.86 -1.24
N PRO A 30 -2.58 -1.40 -1.20
CA PRO A 30 -2.93 0.00 -1.48
C PRO A 30 -2.22 0.99 -0.56
N LEU A 31 -2.13 0.70 0.74
CA LEU A 31 -1.48 1.55 1.73
C LEU A 31 0.02 1.74 1.40
N ALA A 32 0.71 0.65 1.06
CA ALA A 32 2.11 0.69 0.70
C ALA A 32 2.35 1.44 -0.63
N LEU A 33 1.46 1.27 -1.61
CA LEU A 33 1.59 1.90 -2.93
C LEU A 33 1.27 3.40 -2.90
N ALA A 34 0.19 3.80 -2.22
CA ALA A 34 -0.22 5.20 -2.14
C ALA A 34 0.82 6.05 -1.37
N ASN A 35 1.26 5.58 -0.20
CA ASN A 35 2.21 6.34 0.61
C ASN A 35 3.66 6.17 0.14
N GLY A 36 4.05 4.97 -0.28
CA GLY A 36 5.43 4.68 -0.65
C GLY A 36 5.87 5.41 -1.91
N SER A 37 4.97 5.59 -2.88
CA SER A 37 5.29 6.28 -4.14
C SER A 37 5.51 7.78 -3.94
N SER A 38 4.68 8.45 -3.12
CA SER A 38 4.84 9.87 -2.80
C SER A 38 6.14 10.12 -2.02
N ILE A 39 6.39 9.34 -0.96
CA ILE A 39 7.59 9.51 -0.12
C ILE A 39 8.85 9.26 -0.95
N ALA A 40 8.85 8.26 -1.83
CA ALA A 40 10.00 7.97 -2.69
C ALA A 40 10.29 9.11 -3.67
N HIS A 41 9.24 9.73 -4.23
CA HIS A 41 9.39 10.89 -5.10
C HIS A 41 9.95 12.10 -4.34
N ASP A 42 9.37 12.43 -3.18
CA ASP A 42 9.78 13.57 -2.37
C ASP A 42 11.25 13.45 -1.94
N ASN A 43 11.65 12.28 -1.43
CA ASN A 43 13.04 12.01 -1.06
C ASN A 43 13.99 12.14 -2.26
N ARG A 44 13.56 11.71 -3.45
CA ARG A 44 14.37 11.81 -4.67
C ARG A 44 14.55 13.25 -5.12
N ILE A 45 13.51 14.08 -5.02
CA ILE A 45 13.57 15.50 -5.32
C ILE A 45 14.46 16.22 -4.32
N GLU A 46 14.34 15.92 -3.02
CA GLU A 46 15.20 16.48 -1.98
C GLU A 46 16.68 16.15 -2.23
N ASP A 47 17.00 14.90 -2.56
CA ASP A 47 18.36 14.46 -2.89
C ASP A 47 18.93 15.23 -4.10
N LEU A 48 18.13 15.39 -5.16
CA LEU A 48 18.52 16.18 -6.33
C LEU A 48 18.67 17.68 -6.01
N GLN A 49 17.86 18.23 -5.12
CA GLN A 49 17.98 19.63 -4.69
C GLN A 49 19.25 19.83 -3.85
N ASN A 50 19.60 18.89 -2.99
CA ASN A 50 20.86 18.94 -2.25
C ASN A 50 22.06 18.91 -3.20
N HIS A 51 22.06 18.02 -4.19
CA HIS A 51 23.08 18.02 -5.24
C HIS A 51 23.13 19.33 -6.04
N LEU A 52 21.98 19.97 -6.27
CA LEU A 52 21.95 21.27 -6.96
C LEU A 52 22.62 22.37 -6.13
N LEU A 53 22.49 22.33 -4.80
CA LEU A 53 23.14 23.27 -3.89
C LEU A 53 24.66 23.04 -3.81
N GLU A 54 25.10 21.79 -3.98
CA GLU A 54 26.51 21.39 -3.97
C GLU A 54 27.22 21.55 -5.33
N ALA A 55 26.46 21.81 -6.40
CA ALA A 55 27.01 21.89 -7.76
C ALA A 55 28.05 23.03 -7.90
N GLU A 56 29.26 22.67 -8.34
CA GLU A 56 30.38 23.62 -8.43
C GLU A 56 30.36 24.41 -9.74
N ASN A 57 29.64 23.92 -10.76
CA ASN A 57 29.61 24.54 -12.09
C ASN A 57 28.19 24.59 -12.70
N LYS A 58 28.04 25.47 -13.70
CA LYS A 58 26.75 25.75 -14.34
C LYS A 58 26.21 24.59 -15.18
N GLU A 59 27.09 23.75 -15.72
CA GLU A 59 26.68 22.61 -16.55
C GLU A 59 26.07 21.51 -15.68
N GLU A 60 26.73 21.20 -14.56
CA GLU A 60 26.25 20.28 -13.53
C GLU A 60 24.90 20.74 -12.96
N ALA A 61 24.79 22.01 -12.59
CA ALA A 61 23.51 22.58 -12.13
C ALA A 61 22.41 22.50 -13.21
N ALA A 62 22.74 22.64 -14.49
CA ALA A 62 21.78 22.51 -15.59
C ALA A 62 21.32 21.05 -15.80
N VAL A 63 22.24 20.09 -15.66
CA VAL A 63 21.91 18.66 -15.70
C VAL A 63 20.98 18.29 -14.54
N ILE A 64 21.31 18.71 -13.31
CA ILE A 64 20.50 18.40 -12.12
C ILE A 64 19.10 19.02 -12.25
N ASN A 65 18.98 20.27 -12.70
CA ASN A 65 17.67 20.88 -12.98
C ASN A 65 16.86 20.10 -14.03
N THR A 66 17.53 19.55 -15.04
CA THR A 66 16.87 18.70 -16.04
C THR A 66 16.37 17.40 -15.41
N LEU A 67 17.15 16.77 -14.53
CA LEU A 67 16.75 15.57 -13.80
C LEU A 67 15.56 15.83 -12.88
N ILE A 68 15.54 16.94 -12.15
CA ILE A 68 14.40 17.36 -11.32
C ILE A 68 13.15 17.49 -12.20
N ARG A 69 13.27 18.16 -13.35
CA ARG A 69 12.13 18.32 -14.27
C ARG A 69 11.63 16.99 -14.82
N MET A 70 12.53 16.07 -15.17
CA MET A 70 12.16 14.74 -15.65
C MET A 70 11.44 13.93 -14.57
N GLU A 71 11.90 13.99 -13.32
CA GLU A 71 11.27 13.28 -12.21
C GLU A 71 9.89 13.85 -11.90
N ASN A 72 9.72 15.18 -11.92
CA ASN A 72 8.41 15.82 -11.76
C ASN A 72 7.43 15.44 -12.88
N ASN A 73 7.85 15.46 -14.14
CA ASN A 73 6.98 15.04 -15.25
C ASN A 73 6.52 13.58 -15.10
N LYS A 74 7.43 12.69 -14.71
CA LYS A 74 7.11 11.28 -14.46
C LYS A 74 6.13 11.14 -13.29
N TRP A 75 6.27 11.97 -12.27
CA TRP A 75 5.35 12.00 -11.14
C TRP A 75 3.96 12.48 -11.56
N GLU A 76 3.86 13.53 -12.36
CA GLU A 76 2.60 14.00 -12.93
C GLU A 76 1.90 12.91 -13.77
N GLU A 77 2.65 12.19 -14.60
CA GLU A 77 2.13 11.04 -15.36
C GLU A 77 1.64 9.92 -14.44
N THR A 78 2.37 9.65 -13.36
CA THR A 78 1.98 8.66 -12.35
C THR A 78 0.68 9.07 -11.66
N GLN A 79 0.56 10.34 -11.26
CA GLN A 79 -0.63 10.89 -10.62
C GLN A 79 -1.85 10.89 -11.55
N ALA A 80 -1.64 11.17 -12.84
CA ALA A 80 -2.69 11.12 -13.86
C ALA A 80 -3.11 9.68 -14.24
N SER A 81 -2.35 8.66 -13.83
CA SER A 81 -2.64 7.28 -14.19
C SER A 81 -3.94 6.78 -13.53
N PRO A 82 -4.79 6.04 -14.25
CA PRO A 82 -6.00 5.45 -13.67
C PRO A 82 -5.70 4.52 -12.49
N SER A 83 -4.55 3.84 -12.50
CA SER A 83 -4.09 3.01 -11.40
C SER A 83 -3.83 3.80 -10.12
N TYR A 84 -3.16 4.95 -10.21
CA TYR A 84 -2.90 5.80 -9.05
C TYR A 84 -4.20 6.31 -8.45
N HIS A 85 -5.11 6.80 -9.29
CA HIS A 85 -6.44 7.23 -8.84
C HIS A 85 -7.25 6.11 -8.22
N PHE A 86 -7.24 4.92 -8.83
CA PHE A 86 -7.91 3.74 -8.26
C PHE A 86 -7.39 3.47 -6.85
N TRP A 87 -6.06 3.37 -6.67
CA TRP A 87 -5.50 3.08 -5.35
C TRP A 87 -5.76 4.20 -4.33
N HIS A 88 -5.68 5.47 -4.73
CA HIS A 88 -5.97 6.59 -3.83
C HIS A 88 -7.44 6.70 -3.41
N LEU A 89 -8.38 6.37 -4.30
CA LEU A 89 -9.80 6.34 -3.97
C LEU A 89 -10.18 5.08 -3.20
N PHE A 90 -9.51 3.96 -3.48
CA PHE A 90 -9.78 2.67 -2.85
C PHE A 90 -9.16 2.55 -1.45
N TYR A 91 -8.04 3.24 -1.23
CA TYR A 91 -7.28 3.20 0.03
C TYR A 91 -8.11 3.51 1.29
N PRO A 92 -8.93 4.58 1.35
CA PRO A 92 -9.78 4.85 2.51
C PRO A 92 -10.77 3.72 2.81
N TRP A 93 -11.34 3.13 1.75
CA TRP A 93 -12.28 2.00 1.89
C TRP A 93 -11.59 0.77 2.45
N CYS A 94 -10.36 0.49 2.00
CA CYS A 94 -9.56 -0.59 2.60
C CYS A 94 -9.31 -0.37 4.10
N PHE A 95 -9.06 0.87 4.52
CA PHE A 95 -8.83 1.20 5.93
C PHE A 95 -10.10 1.02 6.76
N GLU A 96 -11.25 1.50 6.28
CA GLU A 96 -12.55 1.29 6.93
C GLU A 96 -12.89 -0.19 7.06
N ILE A 97 -12.71 -0.94 5.97
CA ILE A 97 -12.92 -2.38 5.92
C ILE A 97 -12.00 -3.11 6.92
N LEU A 98 -10.72 -2.72 6.99
CA LEU A 98 -9.76 -3.26 7.96
C LEU A 98 -10.19 -2.94 9.40
N ALA A 99 -10.58 -1.71 9.69
CA ALA A 99 -11.03 -1.29 11.03
C ALA A 99 -12.29 -2.05 11.48
N VAL A 100 -13.31 -2.14 10.60
CA VAL A 100 -14.54 -2.90 10.87
C VAL A 100 -14.23 -4.37 11.07
N SER A 101 -13.37 -4.96 10.23
CA SER A 101 -12.96 -6.35 10.38
C SER A 101 -12.24 -6.59 11.71
N GLY A 102 -11.37 -5.68 12.16
CA GLY A 102 -10.68 -5.77 13.44
C GLY A 102 -11.61 -5.71 14.66
N ILE A 103 -12.75 -5.01 14.55
CA ILE A 103 -13.77 -4.94 15.59
C ILE A 103 -14.66 -6.20 15.61
N LEU A 104 -15.10 -6.65 14.44
CA LEU A 104 -16.01 -7.80 14.33
C LEU A 104 -15.30 -9.13 14.57
N PHE A 105 -14.02 -9.21 14.23
CA PHE A 105 -13.28 -10.47 14.28
C PHE A 105 -13.16 -11.09 15.68
N PRO A 106 -12.84 -10.33 16.75
CA PRO A 106 -12.89 -10.83 18.13
C PRO A 106 -14.28 -11.35 18.53
N SER A 107 -15.35 -10.67 18.11
CA SER A 107 -16.72 -11.09 18.41
C SER A 107 -17.11 -12.38 17.70
N CYS A 108 -16.67 -12.57 16.45
CA CYS A 108 -16.85 -13.83 15.73
C CYS A 108 -16.04 -14.98 16.36
N LEU A 109 -14.83 -14.73 16.81
CA LEU A 109 -14.01 -15.72 17.51
C LEU A 109 -14.63 -16.12 18.87
N ASP A 110 -15.14 -15.15 19.65
CA ASP A 110 -15.83 -15.45 20.91
C ASP A 110 -17.07 -16.32 20.67
N TYR A 111 -17.87 -16.01 19.63
CA TYR A 111 -19.04 -16.83 19.27
C TYR A 111 -18.68 -18.26 18.86
N ILE A 112 -17.62 -18.47 18.05
CA ILE A 112 -17.19 -19.81 17.62
C ILE A 112 -16.59 -20.61 18.79
N SER A 113 -16.03 -19.94 19.80
CA SER A 113 -15.41 -20.58 20.96
C SER A 113 -16.41 -21.06 22.03
N ARG A 114 -17.67 -20.65 21.93
CA ARG A 114 -18.79 -21.09 22.79
C ARG A 114 -19.51 -22.29 22.19
#